data_AF-A0A9X9S3W9-F1
#
_entry.id   AF-A0A9X9S3W9-F1
#
_cell.length_a   1.000
_cell.length_b   1.000
_cell.length_c   1.000
_cell.angle_alpha   90.00
_cell.angle_beta   90.00
_cell.angle_gamma   90.00
#
_symmetry.space_group_name_H-M   'P 1'
#
loop_
_entity.id
_entity.type
_entity.pdbx_description
1 polymer ?
#
loop_
_entity_poly.entity_id
_entity_poly.type
_entity_poly.pdbx_seq_one_letter_code
_entity_poly.pdbx_strand_id
1 'polypeptide(L)'
;MFIGKAVWTYMGVDHPIVQNWTGTWSALTFAAVFGFIAIKLTEKTGFPGIWDEKISNNERFLYPVLLGLGFALVEILVGLAMNLPNIHVAFPLSIPVYLSGGIFLEILYHLIPVVFLIWLVSDILLKGKYQTEVFVVVAILASLWEPVMQITGMYQMGMLPGMGFAAGLFIFIFAGNLIPITLFRKYGFLAPVIWRLTDYSLWHVIWPMIYY
;
A
#
# COMPACT_ATOMS: atom_id res chain seq x y z
N MET A 1 8.27 -6.42 -21.39
CA MET A 1 6.89 -6.80 -20.99
C MET A 1 6.71 -8.32 -20.75
N PHE A 2 7.60 -9.20 -21.23
CA PHE A 2 7.27 -10.63 -21.37
C PHE A 2 7.64 -11.57 -20.22
N ILE A 3 8.71 -11.33 -19.44
CA ILE A 3 9.22 -12.40 -18.54
C ILE A 3 8.38 -12.57 -17.27
N GLY A 4 8.01 -11.49 -16.56
CA GLY A 4 7.23 -11.62 -15.31
C GLY A 4 5.86 -12.29 -15.53
N LYS A 5 5.10 -11.78 -16.51
CA LYS A 5 3.82 -12.38 -16.91
C LYS A 5 4.02 -13.81 -17.44
N ALA A 6 5.03 -14.07 -18.26
CA ALA A 6 5.30 -15.43 -18.76
C ALA A 6 5.71 -16.40 -17.65
N VAL A 7 6.44 -15.96 -16.61
CA VAL A 7 6.79 -16.78 -15.45
C VAL A 7 5.55 -17.15 -14.66
N TRP A 8 4.64 -16.20 -14.43
CA TRP A 8 3.37 -16.47 -13.77
C TRP A 8 2.44 -17.37 -14.59
N THR A 9 2.31 -17.11 -15.89
CA THR A 9 1.55 -17.96 -16.80
C THR A 9 2.16 -19.37 -16.88
N TYR A 10 3.49 -19.50 -16.91
CA TYR A 10 4.20 -20.78 -16.87
C TYR A 10 3.96 -21.54 -15.56
N MET A 11 3.87 -20.83 -14.43
CA MET A 11 3.48 -21.41 -13.14
C MET A 11 1.97 -21.70 -13.01
N GLY A 12 1.19 -21.53 -14.08
CA GLY A 12 -0.23 -21.85 -14.10
C GLY A 12 -1.12 -20.87 -13.33
N VAL A 13 -0.64 -19.65 -13.07
CA VAL A 13 -1.35 -18.67 -12.25
C VAL A 13 -2.29 -17.83 -13.10
N ASP A 14 -3.49 -18.35 -13.33
CA ASP A 14 -4.56 -17.62 -14.04
C ASP A 14 -5.45 -16.82 -13.07
N HIS A 15 -4.81 -15.95 -12.28
CA HIS A 15 -5.50 -15.07 -11.33
C HIS A 15 -5.51 -13.63 -11.85
N PRO A 16 -6.64 -12.89 -11.81
CA PRO A 16 -6.71 -11.52 -12.34
C PRO A 16 -5.65 -10.55 -11.80
N ILE A 17 -5.32 -10.65 -10.50
CA ILE A 17 -4.24 -9.85 -9.86
C ILE A 17 -2.89 -10.09 -10.55
N VAL A 18 -2.63 -11.33 -10.96
CA VAL A 18 -1.37 -11.74 -11.56
C VAL A 18 -1.32 -11.41 -13.05
N GLN A 19 -2.46 -11.56 -13.74
CA GLN A 19 -2.60 -11.19 -15.15
C GLN A 19 -2.47 -9.67 -15.39
N ASN A 20 -2.87 -8.88 -14.38
CA ASN A 20 -2.75 -7.42 -14.34
C ASN A 20 -1.55 -6.95 -13.51
N TRP A 21 -0.65 -7.85 -13.09
CA TRP A 21 0.47 -7.51 -12.23
C TRP A 21 1.39 -6.50 -12.92
N THR A 22 1.63 -5.38 -12.23
CA THR A 22 2.36 -4.23 -12.78
C THR A 22 3.86 -4.45 -12.86
N GLY A 23 4.39 -5.58 -12.38
CA GLY A 23 5.80 -5.99 -12.34
C GLY A 23 6.47 -6.20 -13.71
N THR A 24 6.25 -5.27 -14.62
CA THR A 24 7.03 -5.08 -15.84
C THR A 24 8.42 -4.56 -15.48
N TRP A 25 9.41 -4.87 -16.30
CA TRP A 25 10.75 -4.29 -16.15
C TRP A 25 10.74 -2.76 -16.12
N SER A 26 9.85 -2.13 -16.87
CA SER A 26 9.64 -0.67 -16.81
C SER A 26 9.17 -0.20 -15.44
N ALA A 27 8.21 -0.89 -14.82
CA ALA A 27 7.74 -0.54 -13.48
C ALA A 27 8.80 -0.82 -12.40
N LEU A 28 9.55 -1.92 -12.52
CA LEU A 28 10.69 -2.22 -11.65
C LEU A 28 11.75 -1.11 -11.73
N THR A 29 12.16 -0.75 -12.94
CA THR A 29 13.15 0.32 -13.15
C THR A 29 12.63 1.66 -12.65
N PHE A 30 11.36 1.97 -12.91
CA PHE A 30 10.73 3.19 -12.42
C PHE A 30 10.72 3.22 -10.88
N ALA A 31 10.21 2.17 -10.23
CA ALA A 31 10.15 2.03 -8.79
C ALA A 31 11.55 2.11 -8.17
N ALA A 32 12.56 1.46 -8.76
CA ALA A 32 13.93 1.49 -8.27
C ALA A 32 14.55 2.89 -8.38
N VAL A 33 14.49 3.51 -9.57
CA VAL A 33 15.12 4.82 -9.83
C VAL A 33 14.41 5.93 -9.06
N PHE A 34 13.09 6.04 -9.22
CA PHE A 34 12.33 7.11 -8.57
C PHE A 34 12.14 6.84 -7.08
N GLY A 35 12.06 5.58 -6.65
CA GLY A 35 12.06 5.22 -5.23
C GLY A 35 13.37 5.60 -4.56
N PHE A 36 14.52 5.35 -5.21
CA PHE A 36 15.81 5.80 -4.69
C PHE A 36 15.90 7.33 -4.58
N ILE A 37 15.45 8.05 -5.62
CA ILE A 37 15.41 9.52 -5.60
C ILE A 37 14.48 10.01 -4.47
N ALA A 38 13.30 9.42 -4.32
CA ALA A 38 12.37 9.77 -3.26
C ALA A 38 12.97 9.52 -1.86
N ILE A 39 13.65 8.38 -1.65
CA ILE A 39 14.39 8.12 -0.40
C ILE A 39 15.45 9.20 -0.13
N LYS A 40 16.15 9.70 -1.15
CA LYS A 40 17.10 10.81 -0.95
C LYS A 40 16.42 12.14 -0.65
N LEU A 41 15.18 12.33 -1.12
CA LEU A 41 14.40 13.55 -0.85
C LEU A 41 13.68 13.52 0.51
N THR A 42 13.60 12.39 1.22
CA THR A 42 13.00 12.34 2.57
C THR A 42 13.69 13.29 3.54
N GLU A 43 15.02 13.42 3.43
CA GLU A 43 15.85 14.32 4.24
C GLU A 43 15.45 15.79 4.10
N LYS A 44 14.92 16.19 2.94
CA LYS A 44 14.46 17.56 2.66
C LYS A 44 13.01 17.77 3.07
N THR A 45 12.21 16.73 2.92
CA THR A 45 10.76 16.76 3.19
C THR A 45 10.41 16.42 4.64
N GLY A 46 11.38 16.44 5.56
CA GLY A 46 11.23 16.19 7.00
C GLY A 46 10.62 14.84 7.36
N PHE A 47 10.84 13.84 6.50
CA PHE A 47 10.60 12.43 6.83
C PHE A 47 11.89 11.85 7.42
N PRO A 48 11.80 10.95 8.41
CA PRO A 48 12.97 10.23 8.89
C PRO A 48 13.60 9.41 7.77
N GLY A 49 14.94 9.33 7.78
CA GLY A 49 15.66 8.39 6.94
C GLY A 49 15.32 6.93 7.31
N ILE A 50 15.58 6.01 6.38
CA ILE A 50 15.31 4.57 6.58
C ILE A 50 15.96 4.04 7.87
N TRP A 51 17.20 4.45 8.13
CA TRP A 51 18.01 4.05 9.28
C TRP A 51 18.26 5.21 10.24
N ASP A 52 17.32 6.15 10.35
CA ASP A 52 17.43 7.26 11.31
C ASP A 52 17.60 6.72 12.74
N GLU A 53 18.68 7.10 13.41
CA GLU A 53 19.03 6.64 14.76
C GLU A 53 18.06 7.13 15.83
N LYS A 54 17.28 8.18 15.54
CA LYS A 54 16.26 8.71 16.44
C LYS A 54 15.02 7.81 16.50
N ILE A 55 14.85 6.92 15.52
CA ILE A 55 13.71 6.00 15.45
C ILE A 55 14.11 4.66 16.02
N SER A 56 13.43 4.25 17.10
CA SER A 56 13.68 2.97 17.76
C SER A 56 13.23 1.78 16.90
N ASN A 57 13.75 0.59 17.19
CA ASN A 57 13.30 -0.63 16.50
C ASN A 57 11.83 -0.97 16.80
N ASN A 58 11.29 -0.53 17.94
CA ASN A 58 9.87 -0.71 18.23
C ASN A 58 9.01 0.13 17.28
N GLU A 59 9.41 1.38 17.04
CA GLU A 59 8.72 2.27 16.12
C GLU A 59 8.87 1.85 14.66
N ARG A 60 10.05 1.34 14.29
CA ARG A 60 10.36 0.89 12.93
C ARG A 60 9.69 -0.44 12.58
N PHE A 61 9.56 -1.36 13.54
CA PHE A 61 9.11 -2.72 13.29
C PHE A 61 7.91 -3.13 14.14
N LEU A 62 8.02 -3.08 15.48
CA LEU A 62 6.99 -3.64 16.37
C LEU A 62 5.63 -2.95 16.23
N TYR A 63 5.56 -1.62 16.28
CA TYR A 63 4.30 -0.90 16.18
C TYR A 63 3.65 -1.08 14.80
N PRO A 64 4.39 -0.98 13.66
CA PRO A 64 3.86 -1.36 12.36
C PRO A 64 3.32 -2.79 12.30
N VAL A 65 4.01 -3.78 12.87
CA VAL A 65 3.53 -5.17 12.94
C VAL A 65 2.22 -5.25 13.71
N LEU A 66 2.16 -4.70 14.92
CA LEU A 66 0.95 -4.76 15.76
C LEU A 66 -0.23 -4.07 15.09
N LEU A 67 -0.01 -2.92 14.45
CA LEU A 67 -1.05 -2.20 13.71
C LEU A 67 -1.48 -2.95 12.45
N GLY A 68 -0.55 -3.60 11.74
CA GLY A 68 -0.87 -4.40 10.55
C GLY A 68 -1.70 -5.63 10.92
N LEU A 69 -1.33 -6.35 11.99
CA LEU A 69 -2.12 -7.46 12.52
C LEU A 69 -3.51 -6.99 12.96
N GLY A 70 -3.58 -5.88 13.70
CA GLY A 70 -4.85 -5.32 14.14
C GLY A 70 -5.76 -4.94 12.98
N PHE A 71 -5.20 -4.33 11.92
CA PHE A 71 -5.95 -3.95 10.74
C PHE A 71 -6.46 -5.17 9.98
N ALA A 72 -5.59 -6.14 9.68
CA ALA A 72 -5.97 -7.39 9.02
C ALA A 72 -7.03 -8.17 9.80
N LEU A 73 -6.99 -8.17 11.14
CA LEU A 73 -8.05 -8.78 11.94
C LEU A 73 -9.41 -8.10 11.72
N VAL A 74 -9.44 -6.77 11.61
CA VAL A 74 -10.67 -6.04 11.29
C VAL A 74 -11.14 -6.40 9.88
N GLU A 75 -10.25 -6.47 8.89
CA GLU A 75 -10.58 -6.89 7.52
C GLU A 75 -11.19 -8.30 7.50
N ILE A 76 -10.63 -9.25 8.25
CA ILE A 76 -11.17 -10.61 8.39
C ILE A 76 -12.58 -10.59 8.97
N LEU A 77 -12.78 -9.89 10.09
CA LEU A 77 -14.09 -9.81 10.76
C LEU A 77 -15.14 -9.18 9.86
N VAL A 78 -14.78 -8.14 9.12
CA VAL A 78 -15.65 -7.46 8.16
C VAL A 78 -15.94 -8.36 6.98
N GLY A 79 -14.93 -9.03 6.43
CA GLY A 79 -15.08 -9.97 5.32
C GLY A 79 -16.02 -11.12 5.67
N LEU A 80 -15.91 -11.67 6.89
CA LEU A 80 -16.82 -12.67 7.43
C LEU A 80 -18.24 -12.12 7.61
N ALA A 81 -18.39 -10.96 8.25
CA ALA A 81 -19.70 -10.34 8.49
C ALA A 81 -20.43 -9.99 7.19
N MET A 82 -19.69 -9.66 6.13
CA MET A 82 -20.21 -9.29 4.82
C MET A 82 -20.31 -10.46 3.84
N ASN A 83 -19.88 -11.67 4.24
CA ASN A 83 -19.77 -12.85 3.36
C ASN A 83 -19.07 -12.54 2.04
N LEU A 84 -17.91 -11.87 2.09
CA LEU A 84 -17.14 -11.56 0.91
C LEU A 84 -16.71 -12.85 0.19
N PRO A 85 -16.71 -12.88 -1.15
CA PRO A 85 -16.18 -14.03 -1.89
C PRO A 85 -14.68 -14.18 -1.65
N ASN A 86 -14.14 -15.38 -1.86
CA ASN A 86 -12.70 -15.60 -1.85
C ASN A 86 -12.06 -14.84 -3.03
N ILE A 87 -11.26 -13.82 -2.70
CA ILE A 87 -10.52 -12.98 -3.65
C ILE A 87 -9.01 -13.23 -3.63
N HIS A 88 -8.58 -14.27 -2.90
CA HIS A 88 -7.19 -14.49 -2.55
C HIS A 88 -6.49 -15.39 -3.56
N VAL A 89 -5.24 -15.06 -3.87
CA VAL A 89 -4.36 -15.96 -4.63
C VAL A 89 -4.10 -17.21 -3.79
N ALA A 90 -4.14 -18.40 -4.42
CA ALA A 90 -3.88 -19.65 -3.71
C ALA A 90 -2.41 -19.78 -3.26
N PHE A 91 -2.19 -20.41 -2.11
CA PHE A 91 -0.87 -20.81 -1.64
C PHE A 91 -0.26 -21.87 -2.59
N PRO A 92 1.07 -21.86 -2.86
CA PRO A 92 2.12 -21.01 -2.28
C PRO A 92 2.34 -19.68 -3.00
N LEU A 93 1.62 -19.42 -4.09
CA LEU A 93 1.85 -18.27 -4.97
C LEU A 93 1.39 -16.95 -4.35
N SER A 94 0.50 -17.01 -3.36
CA SER A 94 0.13 -15.86 -2.53
C SER A 94 1.34 -15.15 -1.93
N ILE A 95 2.35 -15.87 -1.44
CA ILE A 95 3.54 -15.25 -0.82
C ILE A 95 4.24 -14.29 -1.78
N PRO A 96 4.79 -14.72 -2.94
CA PRO A 96 5.50 -13.81 -3.82
C PRO A 96 4.59 -12.74 -4.45
N VAL A 97 3.30 -13.02 -4.66
CA VAL A 97 2.36 -12.03 -5.18
C VAL A 97 2.12 -10.89 -4.18
N TYR A 98 1.77 -11.21 -2.94
CA TYR A 98 1.46 -10.19 -1.94
C TYR A 98 2.72 -9.52 -1.38
N LEU A 99 3.84 -10.23 -1.26
CA LEU A 99 5.13 -9.63 -0.89
C LEU A 99 5.55 -8.56 -1.90
N SER A 100 5.57 -8.91 -3.19
CA SER A 100 5.95 -7.96 -4.24
C SER A 100 4.91 -6.86 -4.37
N GLY A 101 3.62 -7.20 -4.41
CA GLY A 101 2.52 -6.24 -4.49
C GLY A 101 2.55 -5.20 -3.36
N GLY A 102 2.74 -5.64 -2.12
CA GLY A 102 2.83 -4.75 -0.97
C GLY A 102 4.00 -3.77 -1.05
N ILE A 103 5.21 -4.25 -1.39
CA ILE A 103 6.38 -3.37 -1.54
C ILE A 103 6.18 -2.37 -2.70
N PHE A 104 5.69 -2.85 -3.84
CA PHE A 104 5.41 -1.99 -4.99
C PHE A 104 4.37 -0.94 -4.68
N LEU A 105 3.33 -1.29 -3.91
CA LEU A 105 2.29 -0.37 -3.51
C LEU A 105 2.89 0.77 -2.70
N GLU A 106 3.67 0.44 -1.67
CA GLU A 106 4.30 1.44 -0.80
C GLU A 106 5.30 2.32 -1.56
N ILE A 107 6.00 1.80 -2.58
CA ILE A 107 6.91 2.62 -3.39
C ILE A 107 6.13 3.53 -4.35
N LEU A 108 5.21 2.96 -5.13
CA LEU A 108 4.58 3.64 -6.26
C LEU A 108 3.45 4.58 -5.86
N TYR A 109 2.71 4.25 -4.79
CA TYR A 109 1.56 5.03 -4.36
C TYR A 109 1.83 5.90 -3.13
N HIS A 110 2.81 5.53 -2.30
CA HIS A 110 3.15 6.30 -1.10
C HIS A 110 4.49 7.02 -1.22
N LEU A 111 5.61 6.31 -1.29
CA LEU A 111 6.94 6.92 -1.27
C LEU A 111 7.12 7.96 -2.38
N ILE A 112 6.93 7.56 -3.64
CA ILE A 112 7.15 8.47 -4.77
C ILE A 112 6.14 9.62 -4.72
N PRO A 113 4.81 9.41 -4.75
CA PRO A 113 3.88 10.54 -4.87
C PRO A 113 3.96 11.46 -3.65
N VAL A 114 4.00 10.92 -2.43
CA VAL A 114 3.97 11.73 -1.21
C VAL A 114 5.25 12.56 -1.08
N VAL A 115 6.43 11.96 -1.24
CA VAL A 115 7.69 12.69 -1.09
C VAL A 115 7.85 13.72 -2.21
N PHE A 116 7.58 13.36 -3.46
CA PHE A 116 7.73 14.30 -4.57
C PHE A 116 6.75 15.47 -4.47
N LEU A 117 5.49 15.25 -4.08
CA LEU A 117 4.52 16.32 -3.91
C LEU A 117 4.87 17.26 -2.76
N ILE A 118 5.29 16.70 -1.61
CA ILE A 118 5.71 17.53 -0.47
C ILE A 118 6.96 18.33 -0.82
N TRP A 119 7.94 17.69 -1.47
CA TRP A 119 9.15 18.36 -1.92
C TRP A 119 8.83 19.49 -2.90
N LEU A 120 8.03 19.20 -3.93
CA LEU A 120 7.67 20.20 -4.93
C LEU A 120 6.90 21.36 -4.29
N VAL A 121 5.86 21.08 -3.51
CA VAL A 121 4.97 22.12 -2.99
C VAL A 121 5.63 22.85 -1.81
N SER A 122 6.09 22.14 -0.79
CA SER A 122 6.65 22.77 0.40
C SER A 122 8.05 23.33 0.15
N ASP A 123 9.02 22.51 -0.27
CA ASP A 123 10.41 22.93 -0.41
C ASP A 123 10.63 23.88 -1.58
N ILE A 124 10.06 23.58 -2.76
CA ILE A 124 10.29 24.39 -3.98
C ILE A 124 9.33 25.57 -4.06
N LEU A 125 8.02 25.34 -4.09
CA LEU A 125 7.03 26.40 -4.33
C LEU A 125 6.83 27.32 -3.11
N LEU A 126 6.75 26.73 -1.92
CA LEU A 126 6.52 27.46 -0.66
C LEU A 126 7.83 27.77 0.09
N LYS A 127 8.99 27.47 -0.51
CA LYS A 127 10.33 27.78 0.03
C LYS A 127 10.57 27.22 1.42
N GLY A 128 10.19 25.96 1.64
CA GLY A 128 10.31 25.22 2.90
C GLY A 128 9.26 25.56 3.94
N LYS A 129 8.19 26.28 3.58
CA LYS A 129 7.10 26.64 4.51
C LYS A 129 5.95 25.63 4.44
N TYR A 130 5.19 25.56 5.53
CA TYR A 130 3.94 24.82 5.65
C TYR A 130 4.03 23.31 5.36
N GLN A 131 5.18 22.71 5.64
CA GLN A 131 5.46 21.32 5.28
C GLN A 131 4.49 20.33 5.94
N THR A 132 4.05 20.60 7.17
CA THR A 132 3.08 19.77 7.89
C THR A 132 1.70 19.87 7.25
N GLU A 133 1.25 21.08 6.90
CA GLU A 133 -0.03 21.32 6.26
C GLU A 133 -0.07 20.71 4.87
N VAL A 134 1.01 20.88 4.09
CA VAL A 134 1.18 20.23 2.79
C VAL A 134 1.16 18.71 2.94
N PHE A 135 1.86 18.16 3.94
CA PHE A 135 1.82 16.72 4.23
C PHE A 135 0.39 16.24 4.49
N VAL A 136 -0.38 16.92 5.33
CA VAL A 136 -1.77 16.50 5.64
C VAL A 136 -2.62 16.47 4.38
N VAL A 137 -2.55 17.52 3.55
CA VAL A 137 -3.29 17.56 2.29
C VAL A 137 -2.86 16.44 1.35
N VAL A 138 -1.55 16.25 1.15
CA VAL A 138 -1.02 15.20 0.29
C VAL A 138 -1.38 13.80 0.80
N ALA A 139 -1.32 13.57 2.11
CA ALA A 139 -1.68 12.29 2.72
C ALA A 139 -3.16 11.94 2.49
N ILE A 140 -4.05 12.92 2.66
CA ILE A 140 -5.48 12.73 2.38
C ILE A 140 -5.71 12.44 0.90
N LEU A 141 -5.14 13.26 0.00
CA LEU A 141 -5.32 13.09 -1.45
C LEU A 141 -4.76 11.74 -1.95
N ALA A 142 -3.58 11.34 -1.50
CA ALA A 142 -3.00 10.05 -1.83
C ALA A 142 -3.87 8.89 -1.32
N SER A 143 -4.41 9.00 -0.11
CA SER A 143 -5.29 7.97 0.48
C SER A 143 -6.66 7.89 -0.18
N LEU A 144 -7.12 8.94 -0.86
CA LEU A 144 -8.38 8.96 -1.60
C LEU A 144 -8.31 8.28 -2.96
N TRP A 145 -7.11 8.16 -3.55
CA TRP A 145 -6.96 7.67 -4.93
C TRP A 145 -7.53 6.26 -5.11
N GLU A 146 -7.02 5.29 -4.34
CA GLU A 146 -7.45 3.89 -4.43
C GLU A 146 -8.94 3.68 -4.15
N PRO A 147 -9.53 4.19 -3.04
CA PRO A 147 -10.94 3.95 -2.77
C PRO A 147 -11.85 4.60 -3.82
N VAL A 148 -11.52 5.80 -4.33
CA VAL A 148 -12.32 6.45 -5.38
C VAL A 148 -12.29 5.62 -6.67
N MET A 149 -11.10 5.18 -7.09
CA MET A 149 -10.94 4.40 -8.31
C MET A 149 -11.63 3.03 -8.21
N GLN A 150 -11.47 2.34 -7.07
CA GLN A 150 -12.05 1.03 -6.86
C GLN A 150 -13.58 1.08 -6.80
N ILE A 151 -14.15 2.01 -6.02
CA ILE A 151 -15.62 2.15 -5.92
C ILE A 151 -16.24 2.57 -7.25
N THR A 152 -15.60 3.50 -7.97
CA THR A 152 -16.06 3.95 -9.29
C THR A 152 -16.00 2.81 -10.31
N GLY A 153 -14.91 2.03 -10.32
CA GLY A 153 -14.78 0.86 -11.19
C GLY A 153 -15.86 -0.20 -10.88
N MET A 154 -16.07 -0.52 -9.61
CA MET A 154 -17.14 -1.45 -9.21
C MET A 154 -18.53 -0.95 -9.60
N TYR A 155 -18.80 0.35 -9.48
CA TYR A 155 -20.07 0.95 -9.90
C TYR A 155 -20.28 0.78 -11.41
N GLN A 156 -19.28 1.13 -12.22
CA GLN A 156 -19.34 1.04 -13.68
C GLN A 156 -19.51 -0.39 -14.18
N MET A 157 -18.95 -1.37 -13.46
CA MET A 157 -19.10 -2.79 -13.79
C MET A 157 -20.39 -3.41 -13.24
N GLY A 158 -21.25 -2.65 -12.55
CA GLY A 158 -22.45 -3.20 -11.90
C GLY A 158 -22.15 -4.18 -10.75
N MET A 159 -20.95 -4.10 -10.18
CA MET A 159 -20.46 -4.98 -9.12
C MET A 159 -20.66 -4.43 -7.71
N LEU A 160 -21.19 -3.20 -7.55
CA LEU A 160 -21.51 -2.65 -6.24
C LEU A 160 -22.78 -3.29 -5.67
N PRO A 161 -22.70 -4.05 -4.56
CA PRO A 161 -23.88 -4.68 -3.97
C PRO A 161 -24.87 -3.65 -3.39
N GLY A 162 -24.38 -2.48 -3.00
CA GLY A 162 -25.19 -1.38 -2.47
C GLY A 162 -24.34 -0.24 -1.89
N MET A 163 -24.97 0.89 -1.56
CA MET A 163 -24.26 2.08 -1.07
C MET A 163 -23.63 1.90 0.31
N GLY A 164 -24.24 1.11 1.20
CA GLY A 164 -23.66 0.80 2.51
C GLY A 164 -22.37 0.00 2.41
N PHE A 165 -22.35 -1.01 1.51
CA PHE A 165 -21.15 -1.76 1.17
C PHE A 165 -20.07 -0.84 0.61
N ALA A 166 -20.44 0.02 -0.34
CA ALA A 166 -19.52 0.94 -0.98
C ALA A 166 -18.87 1.89 0.04
N ALA A 167 -19.66 2.45 0.96
CA ALA A 167 -19.16 3.34 2.01
C ALA A 167 -18.21 2.61 2.98
N GLY A 168 -18.57 1.39 3.40
CA GLY A 168 -17.71 0.56 4.25
C GLY A 168 -16.37 0.27 3.58
N LEU A 169 -16.40 -0.25 2.36
CA LEU A 169 -15.19 -0.56 1.58
C LEU A 169 -14.35 0.69 1.32
N PHE A 170 -14.98 1.84 1.01
CA PHE A 170 -14.28 3.11 0.84
C PHE A 170 -13.51 3.51 2.11
N ILE A 171 -14.16 3.45 3.28
CA ILE A 171 -13.52 3.79 4.57
C ILE A 171 -12.36 2.86 4.86
N PHE A 172 -12.53 1.55 4.60
CA PHE A 172 -11.48 0.56 4.80
C PHE A 172 -10.25 0.84 3.93
N ILE A 173 -10.44 0.99 2.62
CA ILE A 173 -9.31 1.23 1.71
C ILE A 173 -8.67 2.59 2.01
N PHE A 174 -9.46 3.62 2.33
CA PHE A 174 -8.94 4.93 2.72
C PHE A 174 -8.04 4.81 3.97
N ALA A 175 -8.50 4.12 5.01
CA ALA A 175 -7.72 3.88 6.21
C ALA A 175 -6.46 3.05 5.92
N GLY A 176 -6.57 2.04 5.06
CA GLY A 176 -5.46 1.18 4.61
C GLY A 176 -4.38 1.90 3.81
N ASN A 177 -4.64 3.13 3.33
CA ASN A 177 -3.63 4.00 2.72
C ASN A 177 -3.17 5.11 3.68
N LEU A 178 -4.07 5.67 4.48
CA LEU A 178 -3.73 6.77 5.39
C LEU A 178 -2.83 6.32 6.55
N ILE A 179 -3.07 5.13 7.10
CA ILE A 179 -2.25 4.55 8.19
C ILE A 179 -0.78 4.43 7.78
N PRO A 180 -0.42 3.73 6.68
CA PRO A 180 0.98 3.61 6.29
C PRO A 180 1.61 4.97 5.95
N ILE A 181 0.91 5.89 5.29
CA ILE A 181 1.45 7.24 5.03
C ILE A 181 1.75 7.98 6.35
N THR A 182 0.91 7.82 7.37
CA THR A 182 1.13 8.42 8.69
C THR A 182 2.31 7.77 9.42
N LEU A 183 2.44 6.44 9.33
CA LEU A 183 3.60 5.71 9.85
C LEU A 183 4.88 6.14 9.15
N PHE A 184 4.83 6.35 7.84
CA PHE A 184 5.96 6.83 7.06
C PHE A 184 6.44 8.19 7.58
N ARG A 185 5.52 9.13 7.81
CA ARG A 185 5.83 10.46 8.34
C ARG A 185 6.54 10.40 9.68
N LYS A 186 6.15 9.44 10.54
CA LYS A 186 6.64 9.36 11.91
C LYS A 186 7.91 8.54 12.06
N TYR A 187 8.05 7.45 11.30
CA TYR A 187 9.05 6.41 11.56
C TYR A 187 9.93 6.06 10.34
N GLY A 188 9.76 6.77 9.22
CA GLY A 188 10.50 6.52 7.99
C GLY A 188 9.96 5.33 7.19
N PHE A 189 10.55 5.10 6.01
CA PHE A 189 9.92 4.27 4.96
C PHE A 189 9.81 2.77 5.29
N LEU A 190 10.58 2.25 6.24
CA LEU A 190 10.42 0.84 6.64
C LEU A 190 9.11 0.58 7.37
N ALA A 191 8.63 1.52 8.18
CA ALA A 191 7.40 1.35 8.93
C ALA A 191 6.17 1.04 8.06
N PRO A 192 5.83 1.81 7.00
CA PRO A 192 4.70 1.47 6.14
C PRO A 192 4.88 0.14 5.41
N VAL A 193 6.11 -0.19 4.97
CA VAL A 193 6.39 -1.49 4.32
C VAL A 193 6.13 -2.65 5.27
N ILE A 194 6.62 -2.57 6.51
CA ILE A 194 6.40 -3.62 7.51
C ILE A 194 4.92 -3.73 7.89
N TRP A 195 4.23 -2.60 8.04
CA TRP A 195 2.79 -2.59 8.28
C TRP A 195 2.04 -3.32 7.15
N ARG A 196 2.30 -2.95 5.89
CA ARG A 196 1.68 -3.55 4.70
C ARG A 196 1.95 -5.04 4.59
N LEU A 197 3.21 -5.44 4.78
CA LEU A 197 3.59 -6.84 4.66
C LEU A 197 2.99 -7.69 5.77
N THR A 198 2.83 -7.14 6.97
CA THR A 198 2.18 -7.84 8.08
C THR A 198 0.69 -8.01 7.82
N ASP A 199 0.04 -6.93 7.41
CA ASP A 199 -1.36 -6.90 6.99
C ASP A 199 -1.64 -7.95 5.90
N TYR A 200 -0.92 -7.87 4.79
CA TYR A 200 -1.03 -8.82 3.68
C TYR A 200 -0.70 -10.26 4.07
N SER A 201 0.27 -10.47 4.95
CA SER A 201 0.59 -11.83 5.42
C SER A 201 -0.59 -12.45 6.15
N LEU A 202 -1.30 -11.69 6.98
CA LEU A 202 -2.45 -12.23 7.71
C LEU A 202 -3.69 -12.31 6.82
N TRP A 203 -4.11 -11.20 6.21
CA TRP A 203 -5.35 -11.11 5.43
C TRP A 203 -5.30 -11.92 4.13
N HIS A 204 -4.18 -11.88 3.40
CA HIS A 204 -4.10 -12.46 2.06
C HIS A 204 -3.38 -13.82 1.96
N VAL A 205 -2.62 -14.22 2.99
CA VAL A 205 -1.87 -15.49 2.96
C VAL A 205 -2.35 -16.44 4.04
N ILE A 206 -2.18 -16.10 5.32
CA ILE A 206 -2.45 -17.01 6.44
C ILE A 206 -3.94 -17.30 6.56
N TRP A 207 -4.79 -16.27 6.58
CA TRP A 207 -6.23 -16.45 6.75
C TRP A 207 -6.85 -17.33 5.64
N PRO A 208 -6.59 -17.07 4.34
CA PRO A 208 -7.14 -17.91 3.28
C PRO A 208 -6.67 -19.36 3.36
N MET A 209 -5.43 -19.63 3.80
CA MET A 209 -4.91 -20.99 3.97
C MET A 209 -5.63 -21.81 5.03
N ILE A 210 -6.24 -21.16 6.04
CA ILE A 210 -6.90 -21.84 7.15
C ILE A 210 -8.42 -21.88 7.02
N TYR A 211 -9.02 -21.02 6.18
CA TYR A 211 -10.46 -20.89 6.06
C TYR A 211 -11.05 -21.37 4.73
N TYR A 212 -10.29 -21.25 3.63
CA TYR A 212 -10.71 -21.67 2.28
C TYR A 212 -9.97 -22.92 1.84
#